data_AF-A0A4Y2USY5-F1
#
_entry.id   AF-A0A4Y2USY5-F1
#
_cell.length_a   1.000
_cell.length_b   1.000
_cell.length_c   1.000
_cell.angle_alpha   90.00
_cell.angle_beta   90.00
_cell.angle_gamma   90.00
#
_symmetry.space_group_name_H-M   'P 1'
#
loop_
_entity.id
_entity.type
_entity.pdbx_description
1 polymer ?
#
loop_
_entity_poly.entity_id
_entity_poly.type
_entity_poly.pdbx_seq_one_letter_code
_entity_poly.pdbx_strand_id
1 'polypeptide(L)'
;MMSKDCGEFDLVIFGASGLTGRYAVEELARSVVRFPEIRWAVAGRNAEKLKETLAIVQEYLSDEIEVKSTQIILADTKDPTSIYQMCKRTKLLLNCVGPYNLFGGEMVVSTCVDCKTHCIDISAEIKVKYHMKILHAQVLKSKTSS
;
A
#
# COMPACT_ATOMS: atom_id res chain seq x y z
N MET A 1 9.35 24.20 9.61
CA MET A 1 10.37 23.16 9.39
C MET A 1 9.75 21.85 9.87
N MET A 2 9.10 21.10 8.97
CA MET A 2 8.43 19.84 9.35
C MET A 2 9.44 18.72 9.46
N SER A 3 9.33 17.99 10.55
CA SER A 3 10.24 16.98 11.06
C SER A 3 10.40 15.79 10.12
N LYS A 4 11.61 15.23 10.15
CA LYS A 4 12.12 14.06 9.42
C LYS A 4 11.19 12.85 9.58
N ASP A 5 10.35 12.58 8.59
CA ASP A 5 9.38 11.50 8.64
C ASP A 5 9.96 10.26 7.93
N CYS A 6 10.21 9.21 8.70
CA CYS A 6 11.06 8.06 8.35
C CYS A 6 10.33 7.03 7.47
N GLY A 7 9.97 7.41 6.24
CA GLY A 7 9.47 6.50 5.21
C GLY A 7 10.08 6.83 3.84
N GLU A 8 10.55 5.80 3.14
CA GLU A 8 11.07 5.92 1.76
C GLU A 8 9.95 6.32 0.79
N PHE A 9 8.74 5.81 1.02
CA PHE A 9 7.54 6.10 0.25
C PHE A 9 6.48 6.74 1.12
N ASP A 10 5.84 7.77 0.57
CA ASP A 10 4.67 8.39 1.17
C ASP A 10 3.42 7.52 0.93
N LEU A 11 3.34 6.83 -0.22
CA LEU A 11 2.24 5.92 -0.55
C LEU A 11 2.71 4.65 -1.28
N VAL A 12 2.25 3.47 -0.87
CA VAL A 12 2.45 2.21 -1.62
C VAL A 12 1.12 1.54 -1.93
N ILE A 13 0.91 1.16 -3.19
CA ILE A 13 -0.26 0.37 -3.63
C ILE A 13 0.10 -1.11 -3.61
N PHE A 14 -0.40 -1.86 -2.64
CA PHE A 14 -0.18 -3.30 -2.54
C PHE A 14 -1.29 -4.08 -3.24
N GLY A 15 -0.92 -5.04 -4.10
CA GLY A 15 -1.86 -5.72 -4.98
C GLY A 15 -2.10 -4.97 -6.29
N ALA A 16 -1.13 -4.16 -6.73
CA ALA A 16 -1.25 -3.30 -7.90
C ALA A 16 -1.55 -4.05 -9.20
N SER A 17 -1.12 -5.31 -9.34
CA SER A 17 -1.43 -6.11 -10.54
C SER A 17 -2.85 -6.68 -10.58
N GLY A 18 -3.64 -6.49 -9.52
CA GLY A 18 -5.05 -6.88 -9.50
C GLY A 18 -5.94 -5.88 -10.23
N LEU A 19 -7.20 -6.24 -10.47
CA LEU A 19 -8.16 -5.36 -11.16
C LEU A 19 -8.27 -4.00 -10.48
N THR A 20 -8.62 -3.96 -9.19
CA THR A 20 -8.77 -2.69 -8.47
C THR A 20 -7.43 -2.00 -8.25
N GLY A 21 -6.35 -2.77 -8.06
CA GLY A 21 -4.99 -2.22 -7.93
C GLY A 21 -4.58 -1.42 -9.17
N ARG A 22 -4.89 -1.92 -10.37
CA ARG A 22 -4.59 -1.23 -11.63
C ARG A 22 -5.30 0.12 -11.72
N TYR A 23 -6.59 0.17 -11.41
CA TYR A 23 -7.34 1.44 -11.37
C TYR A 23 -6.78 2.39 -10.33
N ALA A 24 -6.40 1.89 -9.15
CA ALA A 24 -5.78 2.73 -8.12
C ALA A 24 -4.42 3.32 -8.59
N VAL A 25 -3.63 2.55 -9.34
CA VAL A 25 -2.37 3.03 -9.94
C VAL A 25 -2.65 4.15 -10.95
N GLU A 26 -3.64 3.98 -11.84
CA GLU A 26 -4.00 4.99 -12.83
C GLU A 26 -4.48 6.29 -12.17
N GLU A 27 -5.41 6.21 -11.21
CA GLU A 27 -5.95 7.39 -10.53
C GLU A 27 -4.90 8.11 -9.68
N LEU A 28 -4.02 7.34 -9.02
CA LEU A 28 -2.90 7.93 -8.28
C LEU A 28 -1.95 8.65 -9.25
N ALA A 29 -1.61 8.04 -10.38
CA ALA A 29 -0.74 8.65 -11.38
C ALA A 29 -1.29 9.99 -11.89
N ARG A 30 -2.59 10.08 -12.18
CA ARG A 30 -3.26 11.35 -12.55
C ARG A 30 -3.20 12.38 -11.42
N SER A 31 -3.33 11.92 -10.17
CA SER A 31 -3.38 12.81 -9.00
C SER A 31 -2.02 13.38 -8.62
N VAL A 32 -0.94 12.59 -8.70
CA VAL A 32 0.41 13.01 -8.27
C VAL A 32 1.04 14.04 -9.21
N VAL A 33 0.51 14.25 -10.42
CA VAL A 33 0.90 15.40 -11.27
C VAL A 33 0.73 16.73 -10.54
N ARG A 34 -0.31 16.81 -9.69
CA ARG A 34 -0.60 18.01 -8.88
C ARG A 34 0.20 18.06 -7.57
N PHE A 35 0.86 16.96 -7.21
CA PHE A 35 1.60 16.75 -5.96
C PHE A 35 2.92 15.99 -6.24
N PRO A 36 3.85 16.59 -7.01
CA PRO A 36 5.07 15.91 -7.48
C PRO A 36 6.01 15.49 -6.35
N GLU A 37 5.84 16.02 -5.14
CA GLU A 37 6.57 15.63 -3.95
C GLU A 37 6.17 14.25 -3.38
N ILE A 38 5.03 13.70 -3.79
CA ILE A 38 4.56 12.39 -3.32
C ILE A 38 5.43 11.29 -3.91
N ARG A 39 6.23 10.65 -3.07
CA ARG A 39 7.01 9.46 -3.46
C ARG A 39 6.13 8.23 -3.31
N TRP A 40 5.93 7.48 -4.39
CA TRP A 40 5.07 6.31 -4.37
C TRP A 40 5.70 5.10 -5.08
N ALA A 41 5.17 3.92 -4.77
CA ALA A 41 5.56 2.66 -5.38
C ALA A 41 4.37 1.71 -5.54
N VAL A 42 4.56 0.70 -6.39
CA VAL A 42 3.62 -0.42 -6.54
C VAL A 42 4.21 -1.68 -5.90
N ALA A 43 3.37 -2.47 -5.26
CA ALA A 43 3.79 -3.67 -4.58
C ALA A 43 2.93 -4.89 -4.94
N GLY A 44 3.58 -6.05 -4.93
CA GLY A 44 2.94 -7.33 -5.21
C GLY A 44 3.96 -8.46 -5.34
N ARG A 45 3.45 -9.67 -5.54
CA ARG A 45 4.24 -10.92 -5.48
C ARG A 45 4.88 -11.34 -6.79
N ASN A 46 4.62 -10.62 -7.89
CA ASN A 46 5.16 -10.94 -9.21
C ASN A 46 5.61 -9.64 -9.90
N ALA A 47 6.92 -9.47 -10.04
CA ALA A 47 7.52 -8.25 -10.61
C ALA A 47 7.12 -8.05 -12.08
N GLU A 48 7.04 -9.13 -12.86
CA GLU A 48 6.70 -9.07 -14.29
C GLU A 48 5.28 -8.53 -14.49
N LYS A 49 4.30 -9.01 -13.71
CA LYS A 49 2.91 -8.52 -13.73
C LYS A 49 2.79 -7.08 -13.26
N LEU A 50 3.65 -6.64 -12.34
CA LEU A 50 3.69 -5.24 -11.91
C LEU A 50 4.22 -4.36 -13.04
N LYS A 51 5.31 -4.75 -13.72
CA LYS A 51 5.82 -4.05 -14.90
C LYS A 51 4.78 -3.99 -16.02
N GLU A 52 4.10 -5.10 -16.30
CA GLU A 52 3.00 -5.16 -17.27
C GLU A 52 1.87 -4.20 -16.88
N THR A 53 1.51 -4.14 -15.61
CA THR A 53 0.49 -3.21 -15.12
C THR A 53 0.90 -1.76 -15.33
N LEU A 54 2.14 -1.39 -15.02
CA LEU A 54 2.64 -0.03 -15.27
C LEU A 54 2.65 0.30 -16.77
N ALA A 55 3.03 -0.66 -17.62
CA ALA A 55 2.98 -0.48 -19.08
C ALA A 55 1.56 -0.26 -19.58
N ILE A 56 0.60 -1.08 -19.14
CA ILE A 56 -0.82 -0.94 -19.49
C ILE A 56 -1.34 0.41 -19.00
N VAL A 57 -1.10 0.79 -17.74
CA VAL A 57 -1.58 2.07 -17.20
C VAL A 57 -1.02 3.25 -18.00
N GLN A 58 0.26 3.20 -18.39
CA GLN A 58 0.86 4.25 -19.22
C GLN A 58 0.10 4.50 -20.53
N GLU A 59 -0.51 3.46 -21.14
CA GLU A 59 -1.30 3.59 -22.37
C GLU A 59 -2.60 4.41 -22.18
N TYR A 60 -3.09 4.55 -20.95
CA TYR A 60 -4.29 5.32 -20.61
C TYR A 60 -3.99 6.72 -20.05
N LEU A 61 -2.70 7.06 -19.90
CA LEU A 61 -2.23 8.35 -19.39
C LEU A 61 -1.73 9.23 -20.53
N SER A 62 -1.68 10.55 -20.29
CA SER A 62 -1.00 11.48 -21.21
C SER A 62 0.52 11.30 -21.13
N ASP A 63 1.24 11.68 -22.19
CA ASP A 63 2.71 11.63 -22.27
C ASP A 63 3.42 12.48 -21.19
N GLU A 64 2.70 13.39 -20.55
CA GLU A 64 3.19 14.21 -19.43
C GLU A 64 3.31 13.42 -18.11
N ILE A 65 2.70 12.24 -18.02
CA ILE A 65 2.68 11.40 -16.82
C ILE A 65 3.46 10.12 -17.09
N GLU A 66 4.65 10.00 -16.50
CA GLU A 66 5.48 8.79 -16.62
C GLU A 66 5.28 7.86 -15.43
N VAL A 67 4.84 6.61 -15.68
CA VAL A 67 4.62 5.58 -14.65
C VAL A 67 5.45 4.31 -14.84
N LYS A 68 6.08 4.09 -16.00
CA LYS A 68 6.83 2.84 -16.24
C LYS A 68 8.09 2.75 -15.37
N SER A 69 8.63 3.88 -14.95
CA SER A 69 9.77 3.96 -14.01
C SER A 69 9.37 3.90 -12.54
N THR A 70 8.08 3.72 -12.22
CA THR A 70 7.62 3.60 -10.83
C THR A 70 8.30 2.43 -10.13
N GLN A 71 8.76 2.67 -8.89
CA GLN A 71 9.45 1.65 -8.12
C GLN A 71 8.53 0.46 -7.81
N ILE A 72 9.10 -0.73 -7.89
CA ILE A 72 8.42 -2.01 -7.62
C ILE A 72 8.94 -2.59 -6.30
N ILE A 73 8.02 -2.96 -5.42
CA ILE A 73 8.32 -3.67 -4.18
C ILE A 73 7.75 -5.09 -4.27
N LEU A 74 8.62 -6.10 -4.13
CA LEU A 74 8.17 -7.47 -4.02
C LEU A 74 7.63 -7.73 -2.61
N ALA A 75 6.36 -8.13 -2.55
CA ALA A 75 5.66 -8.43 -1.30
C ALA A 75 4.64 -9.56 -1.52
N ASP A 76 4.69 -10.58 -0.68
CA ASP A 76 3.76 -11.72 -0.68
C ASP A 76 3.19 -11.92 0.72
N THR A 77 1.88 -12.06 0.84
CA THR A 77 1.22 -12.32 2.14
C THR A 77 1.55 -13.71 2.69
N LYS A 78 2.19 -14.58 1.91
CA LYS A 78 2.78 -15.84 2.36
C LYS A 78 4.20 -15.68 2.92
N ASP A 79 4.83 -14.52 2.77
CA ASP A 79 6.14 -14.20 3.33
C ASP A 79 6.02 -12.97 4.26
N PRO A 80 5.83 -13.20 5.58
CA PRO A 80 5.71 -12.12 6.56
C PRO A 80 6.88 -11.14 6.56
N THR A 81 8.09 -11.60 6.22
CA THR A 81 9.27 -10.74 6.15
C THR A 81 9.11 -9.72 5.03
N SER A 82 8.62 -10.14 3.87
CA SER A 82 8.37 -9.24 2.75
C SER A 82 7.33 -8.16 3.08
N ILE A 83 6.27 -8.52 3.82
CA ILE A 83 5.24 -7.57 4.27
C ILE A 83 5.85 -6.55 5.24
N TYR A 84 6.65 -7.01 6.20
CA TYR A 84 7.33 -6.12 7.15
C TYR A 84 8.27 -5.13 6.44
N GLN A 85 9.08 -5.61 5.48
CA GLN A 85 9.99 -4.72 4.74
C GLN A 85 9.23 -3.68 3.90
N MET A 86 8.10 -4.06 3.30
CA MET A 86 7.24 -3.12 2.59
C MET A 86 6.65 -2.06 3.54
N CYS A 87 6.03 -2.47 4.65
CA CYS A 87 5.40 -1.56 5.60
C CYS A 87 6.43 -0.60 6.22
N LYS A 88 7.60 -1.09 6.64
CA LYS A 88 8.67 -0.26 7.24
C LYS A 88 9.14 0.89 6.35
N ARG A 89 9.03 0.74 5.02
CA ARG A 89 9.43 1.75 4.03
C ARG A 89 8.29 2.71 3.66
N THR A 90 7.09 2.51 4.21
CA THR A 90 5.84 3.10 3.74
C THR A 90 5.14 3.90 4.83
N LYS A 91 4.74 5.14 4.53
CA LYS A 91 3.88 5.93 5.42
C LYS A 91 2.41 5.54 5.30
N LEU A 92 1.89 5.41 4.07
CA LEU A 92 0.53 4.99 3.78
C LEU A 92 0.50 3.79 2.83
N LEU A 93 -0.08 2.68 3.27
CA LEU A 93 -0.31 1.49 2.46
C LEU A 93 -1.76 1.46 1.99
N LEU A 94 -1.98 1.49 0.68
CA LEU A 94 -3.25 1.16 0.06
C LEU A 94 -3.26 -0.35 -0.26
N ASN A 95 -3.96 -1.12 0.55
CA ASN A 95 -4.07 -2.56 0.37
C ASN A 95 -5.24 -2.92 -0.57
N CYS A 96 -4.90 -3.47 -1.73
CA CYS A 96 -5.82 -4.02 -2.73
C CYS A 96 -5.71 -5.55 -2.84
N VAL A 97 -5.02 -6.22 -1.91
CA VAL A 97 -4.84 -7.68 -1.93
C VAL A 97 -6.04 -8.37 -1.28
N GLY A 98 -6.94 -8.87 -2.12
CA GLY A 98 -8.03 -9.76 -1.72
C GLY A 98 -7.84 -11.21 -2.20
N PRO A 99 -8.71 -12.13 -1.77
CA PRO A 99 -9.69 -12.00 -0.67
C PRO A 99 -9.03 -11.87 0.72
N TYR A 100 -9.48 -10.90 1.50
CA TYR A 100 -8.76 -10.40 2.68
C TYR A 100 -8.83 -11.37 3.86
N ASN A 101 -9.98 -12.04 4.05
CA ASN A 101 -10.16 -13.08 5.07
C ASN A 101 -9.35 -14.36 4.81
N LEU A 102 -8.91 -14.61 3.57
CA LEU A 102 -8.23 -15.85 3.19
C LEU A 102 -6.71 -15.67 3.01
N PHE A 103 -6.26 -14.45 2.70
CA PHE A 103 -4.87 -14.19 2.29
C PHE A 103 -4.13 -13.14 3.11
N GLY A 104 -4.42 -13.02 4.40
CA GLY A 104 -3.55 -12.29 5.31
C GLY A 104 -3.86 -10.81 5.50
N GLY A 105 -5.13 -10.38 5.33
CA GLY A 105 -5.54 -9.02 5.69
C GLY A 105 -5.17 -8.66 7.14
N GLU A 106 -5.38 -9.58 8.08
CA GLU A 106 -4.95 -9.43 9.49
C GLU A 106 -3.43 -9.24 9.62
N MET A 107 -2.61 -10.03 8.92
CA MET A 107 -1.15 -9.90 8.95
C MET A 107 -0.68 -8.54 8.38
N VAL A 108 -1.28 -8.08 7.29
CA VAL A 108 -0.95 -6.77 6.71
C VAL A 108 -1.29 -5.66 7.70
N VAL A 109 -2.48 -5.72 8.32
CA VAL A 109 -2.90 -4.71 9.30
C VAL A 109 -2.03 -4.73 10.56
N SER A 110 -1.76 -5.90 11.13
CA SER A 110 -0.89 -6.02 12.32
C SER A 110 0.52 -5.49 12.03
N THR A 111 1.08 -5.84 10.87
CA THR A 111 2.40 -5.36 10.45
C THR A 111 2.40 -3.85 10.22
N CYS A 112 1.32 -3.28 9.67
CA CYS A 112 1.18 -1.83 9.54
C CYS A 112 1.19 -1.14 10.92
N VAL A 113 0.52 -1.71 11.92
CA VAL A 113 0.56 -1.20 13.30
C VAL A 113 1.98 -1.22 13.86
N ASP A 114 2.68 -2.34 13.71
CA ASP A 114 4.06 -2.50 14.21
C ASP A 114 5.04 -1.53 13.54
N CYS A 115 4.87 -1.30 12.24
CA CYS A 115 5.68 -0.37 11.45
C CYS A 115 5.24 1.10 11.57
N LYS A 116 4.14 1.40 12.26
CA LYS A 116 3.50 2.72 12.31
C LYS A 116 3.12 3.25 10.91
N THR A 117 2.72 2.34 10.03
CA THR A 117 2.22 2.61 8.68
C THR A 117 0.71 2.79 8.72
N HIS A 118 0.20 3.84 8.12
CA HIS A 118 -1.24 3.99 7.89
C HIS A 118 -1.70 2.94 6.88
N CYS A 119 -2.84 2.29 7.15
CA CYS A 119 -3.39 1.27 6.27
C CYS A 119 -4.80 1.67 5.84
N ILE A 120 -5.03 1.72 4.53
CA ILE A 120 -6.35 1.85 3.91
C ILE A 120 -6.57 0.59 3.08
N ASP A 121 -7.74 -0.03 3.20
CA ASP A 121 -8.15 -1.10 2.29
C ASP A 121 -9.52 -0.79 1.66
N ILE A 122 -9.80 -1.49 0.56
CA ILE A 122 -11.09 -1.41 -0.15
C ILE A 122 -12.05 -2.52 0.31
N SER A 123 -11.73 -3.20 1.42
CA SER A 123 -12.47 -4.39 1.84
C SER A 123 -13.84 -4.02 2.38
N ALA A 124 -14.89 -4.65 1.85
CA ALA A 124 -16.20 -4.65 2.48
C ALA A 124 -16.33 -5.73 3.57
N GLU A 125 -15.30 -6.57 3.78
CA GLU A 125 -15.38 -7.75 4.63
C GLU A 125 -15.44 -7.37 6.13
N ILE A 126 -16.54 -7.77 6.78
CA ILE A 126 -16.84 -7.40 8.16
C ILE A 126 -15.74 -7.81 9.14
N LYS A 127 -15.18 -9.03 9.00
CA LYS A 127 -14.13 -9.55 9.90
C LYS A 127 -12.88 -8.67 9.91
N VAL A 128 -12.40 -8.24 8.74
CA VAL A 128 -11.23 -7.36 8.61
C VAL A 128 -11.49 -6.00 9.27
N LYS A 129 -12.68 -5.43 9.04
CA LYS A 129 -13.10 -4.17 9.69
C LYS A 129 -13.13 -4.27 11.22
N TYR A 130 -13.62 -5.38 11.76
CA TYR A 130 -13.61 -5.59 13.22
C TYR A 130 -12.18 -5.72 13.75
N HIS A 131 -11.32 -6.48 13.07
CA HIS A 131 -9.93 -6.64 13.46
C HIS A 131 -9.18 -5.30 13.48
N MET A 132 -9.31 -4.48 12.43
CA MET A 132 -8.76 -3.12 12.40
C MET A 132 -9.23 -2.26 13.57
N LYS A 133 -10.53 -2.30 13.92
CA LYS A 133 -11.07 -1.56 15.07
C LYS A 133 -10.46 -2.03 16.39
N ILE A 134 -10.28 -3.34 16.57
CA ILE A 134 -9.68 -3.92 17.78
C ILE A 134 -8.23 -3.45 17.92
N LEU A 135 -7.41 -3.61 16.87
CA LEU A 135 -6.00 -3.18 16.89
C LEU A 135 -5.86 -1.68 17.10
N HIS A 136 -6.67 -0.87 16.41
CA HIS A 136 -6.64 0.58 16.60
C HIS A 136 -6.96 0.97 18.05
N ALA A 137 -7.97 0.35 18.67
CA ALA A 137 -8.31 0.61 20.06
C ALA A 137 -7.17 0.20 21.01
N GLN A 138 -6.46 -0.91 20.73
CA GLN A 138 -5.29 -1.33 21.52
C GLN A 138 -4.13 -0.33 21.40
N VAL A 139 -3.84 0.16 20.19
CA VAL A 139 -2.82 1.21 19.96
C VAL A 139 -3.16 2.51 20.66
N LEU A 140 -4.44 2.91 20.66
CA LEU A 140 -4.86 4.11 21.39
C LEU A 140 -4.69 3.94 22.91
N LYS A 141 -5.04 2.78 23.46
CA LYS A 141 -4.88 2.48 24.90
C LYS A 141 -3.41 2.43 25.32
N SER A 142 -2.50 1.93 24.49
CA SER A 142 -1.08 1.89 24.84
C SER A 142 -0.46 3.29 24.89
N LYS A 143 -0.94 4.22 24.06
CA LYS A 143 -0.50 5.63 24.04
C LYS A 143 -0.97 6.44 25.25
N THR A 144 -2.07 6.07 25.90
CA THR A 144 -2.58 6.77 27.11
C THR A 144 -1.99 6.24 28.41
N SER A 145 -1.32 5.09 28.38
CA SER A 145 -0.66 4.47 29.54
C SER A 145 0.85 4.73 29.60
N SER A 146 1.37 5.62 28.74
CA SER A 146 2.77 6.06 28.69
C SER A 146 2.86 7.58 28.73
#